data_AF-A0AAN8GZL4-F1
#
_entry.id   AF-A0AAN8GZL4-F1
#
_cell.length_a   1.000
_cell.length_b   1.000
_cell.length_c   1.000
_cell.angle_alpha   90.00
_cell.angle_beta   90.00
_cell.angle_gamma   90.00
#
_symmetry.space_group_name_H-M   'P 1'
#
loop_
_entity.id
_entity.type
_entity.pdbx_description
1 polymer ?
#
loop_
_entity_poly.entity_id
_entity_poly.type
_entity_poly.pdbx_seq_one_letter_code
_entity_poly.pdbx_strand_id
1 'polypeptide(L)'
;MNGYEAPPLASGIFGSYGSPTNGHGSQSPEPLHQKAKSGAKALYGLDEMYFLRSSAKHKKPLKQRKHVTKTSINSLTDTSQYQVEHLSSFIVDRKDGLLSVEDGVRRLRLLEAKGKVWTQEMILQVEERSVRLLDLDTQKDLEYFPVSSLRGL
;
A
#
# COMPACT_ATOMS: atom_id res chain seq x y z
N MET A 1 -47.96 -12.48 26.24
CA MET A 1 -46.76 -13.21 26.71
C MET A 1 -46.79 -14.58 26.08
N ASN A 2 -46.02 -14.80 25.00
CA ASN A 2 -45.89 -16.10 24.35
C ASN A 2 -44.45 -16.54 24.50
N GLY A 3 -44.25 -17.64 25.24
CA GLY A 3 -42.95 -18.13 25.69
C GLY A 3 -42.35 -19.16 24.74
N TYR A 4 -41.23 -18.80 24.12
CA TYR A 4 -40.35 -19.76 23.46
C TYR A 4 -39.31 -20.28 24.44
N GLU A 5 -39.35 -21.60 24.66
CA GLU A 5 -38.45 -22.41 25.47
C GLU A 5 -37.20 -22.80 24.65
N ALA A 6 -36.01 -22.75 25.27
CA ALA A 6 -34.73 -23.08 24.64
C ALA A 6 -34.36 -24.56 24.79
N PRO A 7 -33.69 -25.21 23.81
CA PRO A 7 -33.26 -26.60 23.94
C PRO A 7 -31.99 -26.74 24.83
N PRO A 8 -31.82 -27.88 25.54
CA PRO A 8 -30.80 -28.05 26.57
C PRO A 8 -29.39 -28.34 26.03
N LEU A 9 -28.39 -27.85 26.77
CA LEU A 9 -26.96 -28.12 26.59
C LEU A 9 -26.63 -29.58 26.94
N ALA A 10 -26.03 -30.32 26.01
CA ALA A 10 -25.45 -31.63 26.31
C ALA A 10 -24.05 -31.45 26.95
N SER A 11 -23.92 -31.95 28.18
CA SER A 11 -22.67 -32.13 28.91
C SER A 11 -22.30 -33.62 28.92
N GLY A 12 -21.03 -33.97 28.69
CA GLY A 12 -20.52 -35.35 28.74
C GLY A 12 -19.03 -35.40 28.36
N ILE A 13 -18.09 -35.15 29.27
CA ILE A 13 -17.39 -36.09 30.19
C ILE A 13 -16.12 -36.73 29.58
N PHE A 14 -15.00 -36.31 30.19
CA PHE A 14 -13.65 -36.84 30.43
C PHE A 14 -13.28 -38.31 30.10
N GLY A 15 -12.03 -38.50 29.66
CA GLY A 15 -11.29 -39.77 29.75
C GLY A 15 -9.82 -39.66 29.28
N SER A 16 -8.88 -39.50 30.24
CA SER A 16 -7.44 -39.86 30.11
C SER A 16 -7.29 -41.36 29.74
N TYR A 17 -6.19 -41.93 29.25
CA TYR A 17 -4.77 -41.93 29.68
C TYR A 17 -3.97 -42.78 28.65
N GLY A 18 -2.64 -42.58 28.56
CA GLY A 18 -1.73 -43.62 28.08
C GLY A 18 -0.54 -43.13 27.25
N SER A 19 0.61 -42.94 27.90
CA SER A 19 1.93 -43.06 27.25
C SER A 19 2.43 -44.50 27.42
N PRO A 20 3.28 -44.99 26.50
CA PRO A 20 4.61 -45.40 26.98
C PRO A 20 5.77 -45.11 26.02
N THR A 21 6.95 -45.24 26.63
CA THR A 21 8.34 -44.91 26.25
C THR A 21 9.06 -45.98 25.43
N ASN A 22 10.00 -45.58 24.56
CA ASN A 22 11.32 -46.19 24.20
C ASN A 22 11.75 -45.61 22.84
N GLY A 23 13.00 -45.29 22.49
CA GLY A 23 14.31 -45.70 22.98
C GLY A 23 15.16 -46.12 21.77
N HIS A 24 16.14 -45.30 21.35
CA HIS A 24 17.31 -45.65 20.51
C HIS A 24 18.15 -44.36 20.36
N GLY A 25 19.48 -44.32 20.52
CA GLY A 25 20.51 -45.30 20.16
C GLY A 25 21.41 -44.65 19.09
N SER A 26 22.66 -44.37 19.44
CA SER A 26 23.62 -43.55 18.68
C SER A 26 24.15 -44.21 17.38
N GLN A 27 24.72 -43.34 16.51
CA GLN A 27 25.93 -43.54 15.68
C GLN A 27 25.79 -43.77 14.15
N SER A 28 26.24 -42.74 13.41
CA SER A 28 26.90 -42.62 12.08
C SER A 28 26.87 -43.77 11.04
N PRO A 29 26.78 -43.42 9.74
CA PRO A 29 27.94 -43.63 8.86
C PRO A 29 28.31 -42.45 7.93
N GLU A 30 29.60 -42.42 7.56
CA GLU A 30 30.32 -41.50 6.66
C GLU A 30 29.89 -41.55 5.16
N PRO A 31 30.36 -40.59 4.32
CA PRO A 31 29.58 -40.03 3.21
C PRO A 31 29.85 -40.66 1.84
N LEU A 32 28.83 -40.63 0.97
CA LEU A 32 29.00 -40.84 -0.47
C LEU A 32 29.02 -39.50 -1.22
N HIS A 33 30.14 -39.30 -1.91
CA HIS A 33 30.38 -38.26 -2.91
C HIS A 33 29.19 -38.08 -3.86
N GLN A 34 28.79 -36.83 -4.09
CA GLN A 34 28.64 -36.33 -5.46
C GLN A 34 28.74 -34.80 -5.53
N LYS A 35 29.45 -34.39 -6.57
CA LYS A 35 30.09 -33.09 -6.83
C LYS A 35 29.15 -32.22 -7.65
N ALA A 36 28.97 -30.96 -7.27
CA ALA A 36 29.02 -29.84 -8.22
C ALA A 36 29.12 -28.50 -7.49
N LYS A 37 30.03 -27.68 -8.01
CA LYS A 37 30.49 -26.38 -7.53
C LYS A 37 29.45 -25.29 -7.80
N SER A 38 29.36 -24.31 -6.91
CA SER A 38 29.33 -22.88 -7.22
C SER A 38 29.30 -22.14 -5.87
N GLY A 39 30.23 -21.29 -5.47
CA GLY A 39 30.96 -20.33 -6.27
C GLY A 39 30.33 -18.93 -6.19
N ALA A 40 30.14 -18.37 -4.99
CA ALA A 40 30.25 -16.93 -4.71
C ALA A 40 29.89 -16.64 -3.24
N LYS A 41 30.78 -15.92 -2.53
CA LYS A 41 30.42 -15.16 -1.33
C LYS A 41 30.07 -13.74 -1.78
N ALA A 42 28.88 -13.26 -1.43
CA ALA A 42 28.50 -11.84 -1.38
C ALA A 42 27.46 -11.75 -0.24
N LEU A 43 27.79 -11.24 0.95
CA LEU A 43 27.92 -9.84 1.34
C LEU A 43 26.67 -8.99 1.04
N TYR A 44 25.93 -8.72 2.12
CA TYR A 44 24.99 -7.62 2.42
C TYR A 44 23.70 -7.48 1.56
N GLY A 45 22.56 -7.47 2.24
CA GLY A 45 21.28 -6.99 1.69
C GLY A 45 20.04 -7.60 2.33
N LEU A 46 19.82 -7.36 3.62
CA LEU A 46 18.57 -7.69 4.33
C LEU A 46 17.47 -6.68 3.93
N ASP A 47 16.85 -6.83 2.77
CA ASP A 47 15.62 -6.06 2.46
C ASP A 47 14.63 -6.76 1.50
N GLU A 48 14.84 -8.04 1.22
CA GLU A 48 14.02 -8.83 0.28
C GLU A 48 13.36 -10.01 1.01
N MET A 49 12.60 -9.72 2.07
CA MET A 49 11.90 -10.77 2.87
C MET A 49 10.40 -10.53 3.07
N TYR A 50 9.82 -9.46 2.51
CA TYR A 50 8.37 -9.21 2.59
C TYR A 50 7.56 -9.71 1.38
N PHE A 51 8.19 -10.28 0.36
CA PHE A 51 7.47 -10.97 -0.73
C PHE A 51 7.59 -12.49 -0.63
N LEU A 52 7.35 -13.02 0.56
CA LEU A 52 7.01 -14.43 0.75
C LEU A 52 5.66 -14.72 0.09
N ARG A 53 5.74 -15.01 -1.20
CA ARG A 53 5.04 -16.07 -1.93
C ARG A 53 4.01 -16.82 -1.06
N SER A 54 2.78 -16.30 -1.05
CA SER A 54 1.60 -17.10 -0.75
C SER A 54 1.04 -17.68 -2.04
N SER A 55 1.12 -19.01 -2.09
CA SER A 55 0.53 -20.04 -2.95
C SER A 55 -0.33 -19.70 -4.19
N ALA A 56 -0.08 -20.53 -5.20
CA ALA A 56 -0.69 -20.66 -6.52
C ALA A 56 -2.23 -20.46 -6.64
N LYS A 57 -2.65 -19.71 -7.67
CA LYS A 57 -3.32 -20.21 -8.90
C LYS A 57 -3.73 -19.01 -9.80
N HIS A 58 -3.26 -19.04 -11.05
CA HIS A 58 -3.74 -18.28 -12.22
C HIS A 58 -4.12 -16.80 -12.03
N LYS A 59 -3.16 -15.88 -12.24
CA LYS A 59 -3.48 -14.53 -12.74
C LYS A 59 -2.54 -14.17 -13.88
N LYS A 60 -3.13 -13.86 -15.03
CA LYS A 60 -2.50 -13.34 -16.25
C LYS A 60 -1.67 -12.10 -15.88
N PRO A 61 -0.51 -11.85 -16.52
CA PRO A 61 0.26 -10.64 -16.22
C PRO A 61 -0.58 -9.44 -16.63
N LEU A 62 -1.09 -8.71 -15.63
CA LEU A 62 -1.61 -7.37 -15.83
C LEU A 62 -0.42 -6.56 -16.34
N LYS A 63 -0.49 -6.12 -17.60
CA LYS A 63 0.42 -5.11 -18.13
C LYS A 63 0.43 -3.99 -17.10
N GLN A 64 1.56 -3.81 -16.40
CA GLN A 64 1.84 -2.56 -15.71
C GLN A 64 1.82 -1.48 -16.78
N ARG A 65 0.66 -0.84 -16.93
CA ARG A 65 0.56 0.41 -17.66
C ARG A 65 1.24 1.42 -16.74
N LYS A 66 2.56 1.56 -16.96
CA LYS A 66 3.34 2.67 -16.41
C LYS A 66 2.65 3.93 -16.91
N HIS A 67 1.82 4.54 -16.06
CA HIS A 67 1.33 5.89 -16.28
C HIS A 67 2.54 6.79 -16.06
N VAL A 68 3.31 7.01 -17.13
CA VAL A 68 4.37 7.99 -17.10
C VAL A 68 3.65 9.33 -17.17
N THR A 69 3.62 10.03 -16.04
CA THR A 69 3.24 11.43 -15.93
C THR A 69 3.98 12.19 -17.03
N LYS A 70 3.25 12.79 -17.98
CA LYS A 70 3.87 13.59 -19.04
C LYS A 70 4.38 14.88 -18.39
N THR A 71 5.66 14.92 -18.07
CA THR A 71 6.32 16.11 -17.54
C THR A 71 6.88 16.94 -18.69
N SER A 72 6.57 18.24 -18.72
CA SER A 72 7.23 19.19 -19.62
C SER A 72 7.79 20.36 -18.82
N ILE A 73 9.04 20.71 -19.09
CA ILE A 73 9.75 21.85 -18.48
C ILE A 73 10.00 22.87 -19.59
N ASN A 74 9.57 24.12 -19.39
CA ASN A 74 9.85 25.23 -20.29
C ASN A 74 10.93 26.12 -19.66
N SER A 75 12.18 25.93 -20.10
CA SER A 75 13.35 26.65 -19.58
C SER A 75 13.33 28.16 -19.84
N LEU A 76 12.52 28.64 -20.78
CA LEU A 76 12.41 30.09 -21.08
C LEU A 76 11.54 30.82 -20.06
N THR A 77 10.67 30.10 -19.34
CA THR A 77 9.68 30.70 -18.43
C THR A 77 9.75 30.16 -17.01
N ASP A 78 10.72 29.28 -16.73
CA ASP A 78 10.84 28.53 -15.47
C ASP A 78 9.51 27.89 -15.03
N THR A 79 8.77 27.38 -16.02
CA THR A 79 7.49 26.71 -15.78
C THR A 79 7.62 25.20 -15.96
N SER A 80 7.05 24.45 -15.03
CA SER A 80 6.97 22.99 -15.09
C SER A 80 5.52 22.55 -15.02
N GLN A 81 5.13 21.64 -15.91
CA GLN A 81 3.77 21.08 -15.95
C GLN A 81 3.78 19.57 -15.76
N TYR A 82 2.82 19.09 -14.97
CA TYR A 82 2.62 17.68 -14.66
C TYR A 82 1.15 17.33 -14.82
N GLN A 83 0.83 16.29 -15.57
CA GLN A 83 -0.51 15.70 -15.52
C GLN A 83 -0.71 15.02 -14.17
N VAL A 84 -1.78 15.32 -13.44
CA VAL A 84 -2.05 14.76 -12.11
C VAL A 84 -3.48 14.25 -12.03
N GLU A 85 -3.72 13.30 -11.12
CA GLU A 85 -5.07 12.90 -10.72
C GLU A 85 -5.37 13.51 -9.36
N HIS A 86 -6.33 14.43 -9.32
CA HIS A 86 -6.87 14.93 -8.05
C HIS A 86 -7.77 13.86 -7.43
N LEU A 87 -7.54 13.55 -6.15
CA LEU A 87 -8.27 12.50 -5.43
C LEU A 87 -9.30 13.07 -4.45
N SER A 88 -8.91 14.10 -3.69
CA SER A 88 -9.75 14.78 -2.70
C SER A 88 -9.04 16.01 -2.16
N SER A 89 -9.81 17.01 -1.74
CA SER A 89 -9.33 18.15 -0.95
C SER A 89 -10.00 18.14 0.42
N PHE A 90 -9.25 18.43 1.49
CA PHE A 90 -9.76 18.45 2.85
C PHE A 90 -9.48 19.80 3.52
N ILE A 91 -10.43 20.26 4.32
CA ILE A 91 -10.21 21.40 5.21
C ILE A 91 -9.50 20.89 6.46
N VAL A 92 -8.36 21.48 6.78
CA VAL A 92 -7.58 21.20 7.99
C VAL A 92 -8.24 21.91 9.17
N ASP A 93 -8.96 21.15 9.99
CA ASP A 93 -9.62 21.64 11.22
C ASP A 93 -9.36 20.68 12.39
N ARG A 94 -9.01 21.26 13.54
CA ARG A 94 -8.84 20.54 14.80
C ARG A 94 -10.10 19.82 15.24
N LYS A 95 -11.28 20.37 14.94
CA LYS A 95 -12.58 19.76 15.28
C LYS A 95 -12.81 18.44 14.54
N ASP A 96 -12.30 18.35 13.32
CA ASP A 96 -12.42 17.17 12.46
C ASP A 96 -11.27 16.16 12.66
N GLY A 97 -10.35 16.45 13.60
CA GLY A 97 -9.17 15.63 13.85
C GLY A 97 -8.19 15.61 12.67
N LEU A 98 -8.24 16.62 11.80
CA LEU A 98 -7.32 16.77 10.67
C LEU A 98 -6.29 17.85 11.01
N LEU A 99 -5.15 17.45 11.58
CA LEU A 99 -4.10 18.38 12.02
C LEU A 99 -2.79 18.19 11.26
N SER A 100 -2.56 16.98 10.75
CA SER A 100 -1.34 16.58 10.07
C SER A 100 -1.64 16.00 8.69
N VAL A 101 -0.59 15.88 7.87
CA VAL A 101 -0.69 15.16 6.59
C VAL A 101 -1.11 13.71 6.79
N GLU A 102 -0.61 13.05 7.84
CA GLU A 102 -0.94 11.66 8.14
C GLU A 102 -2.45 11.47 8.42
N ASP A 103 -3.09 12.46 9.05
CA ASP A 103 -4.54 12.46 9.23
C ASP A 103 -5.28 12.49 7.89
N GLY A 104 -4.78 13.28 6.95
CA GLY A 104 -5.32 13.38 5.59
C GLY A 104 -5.19 12.07 4.82
N VAL A 105 -4.01 11.43 4.88
CA VAL A 105 -3.76 10.13 4.25
C VAL A 105 -4.68 9.06 4.83
N ARG A 106 -4.84 9.00 6.16
CA ARG A 106 -5.75 8.05 6.82
C ARG A 106 -7.20 8.26 6.38
N ARG A 107 -7.64 9.52 6.30
CA ARG A 107 -8.99 9.87 5.83
C ARG A 107 -9.20 9.47 4.37
N LEU A 108 -8.22 9.73 3.51
CA LEU A 108 -8.25 9.32 2.11
C LEU A 108 -8.38 7.79 1.96
N ARG A 109 -7.57 7.01 2.69
CA ARG A 109 -7.66 5.54 2.70
C ARG A 109 -9.04 5.04 3.14
N LEU A 110 -9.67 5.69 4.12
CA LEU A 110 -11.02 5.34 4.55
C LEU A 110 -12.07 5.63 3.46
N LEU A 111 -11.92 6.71 2.70
CA LEU A 111 -12.79 7.00 1.56
C LEU A 111 -12.59 5.97 0.45
N GLU A 112 -11.34 5.60 0.16
CA GLU A 112 -11.00 4.61 -0.86
C GLU A 112 -11.60 3.25 -0.51
N ALA A 113 -11.45 2.78 0.74
CA ALA A 113 -12.04 1.52 1.21
C ALA A 113 -13.58 1.50 1.11
N LYS A 114 -14.22 2.68 1.09
CA LYS A 114 -15.68 2.84 0.93
C LYS A 114 -16.11 3.04 -0.52
N GLY A 115 -15.17 3.07 -1.48
CA GLY A 115 -15.44 3.39 -2.88
C GLY A 115 -15.92 4.83 -3.08
N LYS A 116 -15.46 5.76 -2.23
CA LYS A 116 -15.86 7.19 -2.23
C LYS A 116 -14.75 8.12 -2.70
N VAL A 117 -13.77 7.59 -3.44
CA VAL A 117 -12.74 8.39 -4.11
C VAL A 117 -13.07 8.41 -5.60
N TRP A 118 -13.15 9.61 -6.15
CA TRP A 118 -13.28 9.88 -7.58
C TRP A 118 -12.04 10.64 -8.01
N THR A 119 -11.50 10.28 -9.16
CA THR A 119 -10.32 10.92 -9.72
C THR A 119 -10.73 11.96 -10.76
N GLN A 120 -10.02 13.08 -10.79
CA GLN A 120 -10.13 14.09 -11.84
C GLN A 120 -8.74 14.34 -12.42
N GLU A 121 -8.58 14.13 -13.73
CA GLU A 121 -7.33 14.46 -14.42
C GLU A 121 -7.19 15.98 -14.58
N MET A 122 -6.01 16.50 -14.25
CA MET A 122 -5.68 17.92 -14.30
C MET A 122 -4.23 18.12 -14.75
N ILE A 123 -3.86 19.37 -15.03
CA ILE A 123 -2.45 19.78 -15.16
C ILE A 123 -2.07 20.61 -13.94
N LEU A 124 -1.08 20.15 -13.18
CA LEU A 124 -0.40 20.93 -12.17
C LEU A 124 0.71 21.76 -12.84
N GLN A 125 0.55 23.07 -12.87
CA GLN A 125 1.58 24.00 -13.34
C GLN A 125 2.26 24.65 -12.15
N VAL A 126 3.59 24.57 -12.12
CA VAL A 126 4.44 25.22 -11.13
C VAL A 126 5.24 26.31 -11.83
N GLU A 127 5.19 27.51 -11.27
CA GLU A 127 5.96 28.69 -11.69
C GLU A 127 6.68 29.30 -10.48
N GLU A 128 7.57 30.26 -10.71
CA GLU A 128 8.33 30.94 -9.65
C GLU A 128 7.44 31.51 -8.53
N ARG A 129 6.25 32.02 -8.86
CA ARG A 129 5.38 32.76 -7.93
C ARG A 129 4.04 32.12 -7.66
N SER A 130 3.68 31.07 -8.42
CA SER A 130 2.38 30.44 -8.31
C SER A 130 2.40 28.96 -8.63
N VAL A 131 1.44 28.25 -8.06
CA VAL A 131 1.05 26.91 -8.46
C VAL A 131 -0.39 26.99 -8.93
N ARG A 132 -0.68 26.43 -10.11
CA ARG A 132 -2.02 26.41 -10.70
C ARG A 132 -2.45 24.97 -10.99
N LEU A 133 -3.75 24.73 -10.84
CA LEU A 133 -4.40 23.56 -11.42
C LEU A 133 -5.14 24.03 -12.67
N LEU A 134 -4.85 23.38 -13.80
CA LEU A 134 -5.49 23.66 -15.09
C LEU A 134 -6.34 22.46 -15.49
N ASP A 135 -7.40 22.74 -16.24
CA ASP A 135 -8.16 21.74 -16.94
C ASP A 135 -7.29 21.02 -17.99
N LEU A 136 -7.38 19.69 -18.06
CA LEU A 136 -6.51 18.89 -18.92
C LEU A 136 -6.68 19.20 -20.41
N ASP A 137 -7.90 19.43 -20.85
CA ASP A 137 -8.24 19.59 -22.27
C ASP A 137 -8.13 21.05 -22.72
N THR A 138 -8.67 21.97 -21.93
CA THR A 138 -8.78 23.39 -22.28
C THR A 138 -7.63 24.24 -21.78
N GLN A 139 -6.80 23.71 -20.86
CA GLN A 139 -5.75 24.45 -20.15
C GLN A 139 -6.24 25.70 -19.41
N LYS A 140 -7.54 25.78 -19.13
CA LYS A 140 -8.11 26.88 -18.34
C LYS A 140 -7.77 26.70 -16.86
N ASP A 141 -7.45 27.80 -16.18
CA ASP A 141 -7.28 27.81 -14.73
C ASP A 141 -8.53 27.28 -14.01
N LEU A 142 -8.34 26.23 -13.22
CA LEU A 142 -9.30 25.71 -12.25
C LEU A 142 -9.04 26.33 -10.88
N GLU A 143 -7.78 26.36 -10.44
CA GLU A 143 -7.36 26.92 -9.16
C GLU A 143 -6.00 27.61 -9.28
N TYR A 144 -5.81 28.69 -8.50
CA TYR A 144 -4.59 29.48 -8.44
C TYR A 144 -4.12 29.63 -7.00
N PHE A 145 -2.89 29.21 -6.73
CA PHE A 145 -2.25 29.29 -5.42
C PHE A 145 -0.98 30.12 -5.51
N PRO A 146 -0.95 31.35 -4.95
CA PRO A 146 0.30 32.07 -4.83
C PRO A 146 1.24 31.30 -3.89
N VAL A 147 2.54 31.29 -4.18
CA VAL A 147 3.54 30.55 -3.37
C VAL A 147 3.50 30.97 -1.90
N SER A 148 3.16 32.23 -1.60
CA SER A 148 2.99 32.73 -0.22
C SER A 148 1.85 32.07 0.57
N SER A 149 0.91 31.41 -0.11
CA SER A 149 -0.20 30.68 0.53
C SER A 149 0.15 29.21 0.82
N LEU A 150 1.21 28.69 0.23
CA LEU A 150 1.62 27.30 0.40
C LEU A 150 2.40 27.16 1.71
N ARG A 151 1.96 26.22 2.55
CA ARG A 151 2.68 25.85 3.76
C ARG A 151 3.63 24.70 3.45
N GLY A 152 4.91 24.90 3.67
CA GLY A 152 5.91 23.82 3.61
C GLY A 152 5.63 22.76 4.68
N LEU A 153 6.04 21.53 4.38
CA LEU A 153 6.02 20.41 5.33
C LEU A 153 7.18 20.48 6.32
#